data_AF-A0A957ZGU6-F1
#
_entry.id   AF-A0A957ZGU6-F1
#
_cell.length_a   1.000
_cell.length_b   1.000
_cell.length_c   1.000
_cell.angle_alpha   90.00
_cell.angle_beta   90.00
_cell.angle_gamma   90.00
#
_symmetry.space_group_name_H-M   'P 1'
#
loop_
_entity.id
_entity.type
_entity.pdbx_description
1 polymer ?
#
loop_
_entity_poly.entity_id
_entity_poly.type
_entity_poly.pdbx_seq_one_letter_code
_entity_poly.pdbx_strand_id
1 'polypeptide(L)'
;MPNETLSANDLLLAEQNYLAQVAFQTNEDRSRVSTFYVASVGSLILAITSAQTQLVQSGPIYWGFVILFLALSLSGLLVLLQLVRLRQAWFETVLAMNQIKDYYTQYLPEEALDTAFMWTNASLPAKFKPWSISFLLTLQVAIIGGVTLGAALVFAGSATGISLWP
;
A
#
# COMPACT_ATOMS: atom_id res chain seq x y z
N MET A 1 -28.00 19.70 -33.81
CA MET A 1 -27.59 19.29 -32.45
C MET A 1 -27.26 20.58 -31.72
N PRO A 2 -28.01 20.97 -30.68
CA PRO A 2 -27.70 22.20 -29.96
C PRO A 2 -26.33 22.03 -29.28
N ASN A 3 -25.43 23.00 -29.49
CA ASN A 3 -24.17 23.09 -28.76
C ASN A 3 -24.50 23.37 -27.29
N GLU A 4 -24.60 22.32 -26.47
CA GLU A 4 -24.50 22.46 -25.02
C GLU A 4 -23.08 22.96 -24.72
N THR A 5 -22.96 24.26 -24.49
CA THR A 5 -21.72 24.85 -23.97
C THR A 5 -21.51 24.25 -22.59
N LEU A 6 -20.54 23.34 -22.48
CA LEU A 6 -20.16 22.68 -21.23
C LEU A 6 -20.01 23.75 -20.13
N SER A 7 -20.89 23.74 -19.12
CA SER A 7 -20.82 24.71 -18.04
C SER A 7 -19.56 24.44 -17.22
N ALA A 8 -18.85 25.50 -16.82
CA ALA A 8 -17.67 25.37 -15.96
C ALA A 8 -18.00 24.61 -14.66
N ASN A 9 -19.23 24.76 -14.14
CA ASN A 9 -19.70 24.02 -12.97
C ASN A 9 -19.86 22.52 -13.25
N ASP A 10 -20.34 22.15 -14.44
CA ASP A 10 -20.49 20.74 -14.81
C ASP A 10 -19.12 20.06 -14.95
N LEU A 11 -18.13 20.79 -15.47
CA LEU A 11 -16.74 20.33 -15.54
C LEU A 11 -16.12 20.14 -14.15
N LEU A 12 -16.29 21.10 -13.25
CA LEU A 12 -15.77 21.01 -11.88
C LEU A 12 -16.46 19.90 -11.06
N LEU A 13 -17.76 19.71 -11.26
CA LEU A 13 -18.51 18.60 -10.65
C LEU A 13 -18.02 17.25 -11.20
N ALA A 14 -17.81 17.15 -12.51
CA ALA A 14 -17.27 15.94 -13.13
C ALA A 14 -15.86 15.62 -12.60
N GLU A 15 -15.00 16.63 -12.46
CA GLU A 15 -13.65 16.48 -11.88
C GLU A 15 -13.71 16.03 -10.42
N GLN A 16 -14.57 16.65 -9.61
CA GLN A 16 -14.76 16.25 -8.20
C GLN A 16 -15.21 14.78 -8.08
N ASN A 17 -16.12 14.34 -8.95
CA ASN A 17 -16.59 12.95 -9.00
C ASN A 17 -15.50 11.99 -9.46
N TYR A 18 -14.70 12.39 -10.45
CA TYR A 18 -13.55 11.62 -10.92
C TYR A 18 -12.51 11.44 -9.80
N LEU A 19 -12.14 12.52 -9.11
CA LEU A 19 -11.20 12.49 -7.98
C LEU A 19 -11.73 11.61 -6.83
N ALA A 20 -13.02 11.70 -6.51
CA ALA A 20 -13.62 10.83 -5.48
C ALA A 20 -13.49 9.34 -5.84
N GLN A 21 -13.67 8.97 -7.11
CA GLN A 21 -13.49 7.60 -7.59
C GLN A 21 -12.02 7.16 -7.52
N VAL A 22 -11.09 8.01 -7.94
CA VAL A 22 -9.64 7.72 -7.86
C VAL A 22 -9.21 7.50 -6.40
N ALA A 23 -9.70 8.32 -5.48
CA ALA A 23 -9.41 8.18 -4.05
C ALA A 23 -9.95 6.85 -3.50
N PHE A 24 -11.16 6.44 -3.91
CA PHE A 24 -11.75 5.16 -3.52
C PHE A 24 -10.96 3.97 -4.08
N GLN A 25 -10.68 3.97 -5.39
CA GLN A 25 -9.93 2.91 -6.08
C GLN A 25 -8.54 2.74 -5.49
N THR A 26 -7.82 3.84 -5.25
CA THR A 26 -6.48 3.81 -4.63
C THR A 26 -6.51 3.17 -3.24
N ASN A 27 -7.57 3.42 -2.46
CA ASN A 27 -7.73 2.80 -1.14
C ASN A 27 -8.09 1.31 -1.23
N GLU A 28 -8.94 0.93 -2.18
CA GLU A 28 -9.30 -0.47 -2.45
C GLU A 28 -8.08 -1.27 -2.91
N ASP A 29 -7.33 -0.76 -3.88
CA ASP A 29 -6.12 -1.39 -4.42
C ASP A 29 -5.08 -1.62 -3.32
N ARG A 30 -4.92 -0.65 -2.41
CA ARG A 30 -4.01 -0.79 -1.28
C ARG A 30 -4.40 -1.95 -0.36
N SER A 31 -5.68 -2.10 -0.05
CA SER A 31 -6.19 -3.23 0.75
C SER A 31 -5.94 -4.55 0.03
N ARG A 32 -6.26 -4.59 -1.26
CA ARG A 32 -6.12 -5.75 -2.13
C ARG A 32 -4.66 -6.23 -2.23
N VAL A 33 -3.72 -5.33 -2.53
CA VAL A 33 -2.29 -5.64 -2.63
C VAL A 33 -1.73 -6.22 -1.33
N SER A 34 -2.05 -5.61 -0.19
CA SER A 34 -1.59 -6.11 1.11
C SER A 34 -2.15 -7.50 1.44
N THR A 35 -3.43 -7.74 1.14
CA THR A 35 -4.11 -9.02 1.40
C THR A 35 -3.52 -10.13 0.52
N PHE A 36 -3.29 -9.85 -0.76
CA PHE A 36 -2.65 -10.80 -1.66
C PHE A 36 -1.25 -11.18 -1.19
N TYR A 37 -0.42 -10.20 -0.82
CA TYR A 37 0.92 -10.49 -0.32
C TYR A 37 0.91 -11.40 0.92
N VAL A 38 0.08 -11.07 1.91
CA VAL A 38 -0.04 -11.87 3.14
C VAL A 38 -0.54 -13.28 2.84
N ALA A 39 -1.56 -13.43 1.99
CA ALA A 39 -2.10 -14.72 1.59
C ALA A 39 -1.07 -15.57 0.83
N SER A 40 -0.30 -14.97 -0.09
CA SER A 40 0.75 -15.65 -0.85
C SER A 40 1.92 -16.08 0.04
N VAL A 41 2.39 -15.23 0.95
CA VAL A 41 3.45 -15.62 1.88
C VAL A 41 2.96 -16.70 2.84
N GLY A 42 1.75 -16.55 3.38
CA GLY A 42 1.16 -17.53 4.30
C GLY A 42 0.98 -18.90 3.65
N SER A 43 0.49 -18.95 2.40
CA SER A 43 0.33 -20.22 1.66
C SER A 43 1.67 -20.88 1.35
N LEU A 44 2.70 -20.10 1.03
CA LEU A 44 4.05 -20.62 0.82
C LEU A 44 4.66 -21.18 2.09
N ILE A 45 4.53 -20.49 3.23
CA ILE A 45 4.97 -21.03 4.53
C ILE A 45 4.26 -22.35 4.82
N LEU A 46 2.94 -22.41 4.62
CA LEU A 46 2.16 -23.65 4.82
C LEU A 46 2.65 -24.78 3.91
N ALA A 47 2.88 -24.51 2.62
CA ALA A 47 3.38 -25.48 1.67
C ALA A 47 4.78 -25.99 2.03
N ILE A 48 5.67 -25.12 2.53
CA ILE A 48 6.99 -25.52 3.00
C ILE A 48 6.85 -26.41 4.23
N THR A 49 6.01 -26.03 5.21
CA THR A 49 5.80 -26.82 6.43
C THR A 49 5.18 -28.19 6.17
N SER A 50 4.28 -28.32 5.19
CA SER A 50 3.69 -29.61 4.83
C SER A 50 4.67 -30.52 4.11
N ALA A 51 5.62 -29.96 3.36
CA ALA A 51 6.62 -30.72 2.59
C ALA A 51 7.81 -31.26 3.41
N GLN A 52 7.94 -30.88 4.70
CA GLN A 52 9.13 -31.18 5.51
C GLN A 52 9.37 -32.67 5.81
N THR A 53 8.47 -33.57 5.45
CA THR A 53 8.58 -35.00 5.81
C THR A 53 9.69 -35.76 5.07
N GLN A 54 10.28 -35.23 3.99
CA GLN A 54 11.31 -35.94 3.20
C GLN A 54 12.47 -35.09 2.63
N LEU A 55 12.46 -33.76 2.75
CA LEU A 55 13.32 -32.86 1.94
C LEU A 55 14.57 -32.29 2.64
N VAL A 56 14.79 -32.50 3.94
CA VAL A 56 15.71 -31.65 4.74
C VAL A 56 17.18 -32.13 4.78
N GLN A 57 17.61 -33.08 3.93
CA GLN A 57 18.98 -33.63 4.03
C GLN A 57 19.93 -33.42 2.83
N SER A 58 19.55 -32.66 1.80
CA SER A 58 20.47 -32.39 0.67
C SER A 58 20.92 -30.93 0.59
N GLY A 59 22.23 -30.71 0.46
CA GLY A 59 22.86 -29.38 0.35
C GLY A 59 22.24 -28.43 -0.70
N PRO A 60 21.85 -28.90 -1.89
CA PRO A 60 21.21 -28.06 -2.91
C PRO A 60 19.85 -27.48 -2.50
N ILE A 61 19.11 -28.14 -1.62
CA ILE A 61 17.77 -27.69 -1.18
C ILE A 61 17.89 -26.41 -0.34
N TYR A 62 18.96 -26.25 0.44
CA TYR A 62 19.19 -25.03 1.21
C TYR A 62 19.36 -23.80 0.31
N TRP A 63 20.08 -23.92 -0.79
CA TRP A 63 20.19 -22.84 -1.78
C TRP A 63 18.84 -22.49 -2.43
N GLY A 64 17.99 -23.50 -2.66
CA GLY A 64 16.61 -23.28 -3.09
C GLY A 64 15.81 -22.42 -2.11
N PHE A 65 15.91 -22.71 -0.81
CA PHE A 65 15.29 -21.90 0.24
C PHE A 65 15.86 -20.48 0.32
N VAL A 66 17.18 -20.31 0.19
CA VAL A 66 17.80 -18.97 0.16
C VAL A 66 17.19 -18.12 -0.96
N ILE A 67 17.13 -18.65 -2.19
CA ILE A 67 16.57 -17.94 -3.34
C ILE A 67 15.10 -17.62 -3.11
N LEU A 68 14.32 -18.59 -2.61
CA LEU A 68 12.90 -18.41 -2.32
C LEU A 68 12.67 -17.29 -1.30
N PHE A 69 13.37 -17.33 -0.16
CA PHE A 69 13.19 -16.34 0.90
C PHE A 69 13.71 -14.95 0.52
N LEU A 70 14.78 -14.86 -0.28
CA LEU A 70 15.21 -13.59 -0.88
C LEU A 70 14.15 -13.02 -1.83
N ALA A 71 13.55 -13.85 -2.68
CA ALA A 71 12.47 -13.42 -3.56
C ALA A 71 11.25 -12.92 -2.77
N LEU A 72 10.90 -13.59 -1.67
CA LEU A 72 9.82 -13.16 -0.77
C LEU A 72 10.13 -11.85 -0.05
N SER A 73 11.38 -11.65 0.37
CA SER A 73 11.81 -10.40 1.00
C SER A 73 11.79 -9.24 0.01
N LEU A 74 12.32 -9.44 -1.20
CA LEU A 74 12.27 -8.45 -2.27
C LEU A 74 10.83 -8.11 -2.68
N SER A 75 9.97 -9.12 -2.78
CA SER A 75 8.54 -8.93 -3.01
C SER A 75 7.90 -8.07 -1.90
N GLY A 76 8.23 -8.34 -0.62
CA GLY A 76 7.76 -7.53 0.50
C GLY A 76 8.23 -6.08 0.43
N LEU A 77 9.48 -5.84 0.05
CA LEU A 77 10.02 -4.50 -0.17
C LEU A 77 9.25 -3.75 -1.29
N LEU A 78 8.99 -4.43 -2.41
CA LEU A 78 8.23 -3.86 -3.52
C LEU A 78 6.80 -3.52 -3.12
N VAL A 79 6.12 -4.42 -2.40
CA VAL A 79 4.77 -4.18 -1.88
C VAL A 79 4.78 -2.99 -0.92
N LEU A 80 5.77 -2.89 -0.02
CA LEU A 80 5.91 -1.75 0.88
C LEU A 80 6.01 -0.43 0.09
N LEU A 81 6.84 -0.38 -0.95
CA LEU A 81 6.96 0.79 -1.82
C LEU A 81 5.65 1.12 -2.55
N GLN A 82 4.92 0.11 -3.02
CA GLN A 82 3.60 0.29 -3.62
C GLN A 82 2.59 0.88 -2.63
N LEU A 83 2.52 0.36 -1.40
CA LEU A 83 1.63 0.87 -0.35
C LEU A 83 1.94 2.34 -0.02
N VAL A 84 3.22 2.71 0.05
CA VAL A 84 3.65 4.10 0.25
C VAL A 84 3.21 4.99 -0.92
N ARG A 85 3.45 4.57 -2.17
CA ARG A 85 3.04 5.35 -3.36
C ARG A 85 1.51 5.50 -3.45
N LEU A 86 0.76 4.44 -3.18
CA LEU A 86 -0.71 4.51 -3.14
C LEU A 86 -1.20 5.47 -2.05
N ARG A 87 -0.54 5.52 -0.88
CA ARG A 87 -0.88 6.52 0.15
C ARG A 87 -0.57 7.95 -0.29
N GLN A 88 0.49 8.16 -1.05
CA GLN A 88 0.83 9.47 -1.61
C GLN A 88 -0.21 9.90 -2.66
N ALA A 89 -0.54 9.02 -3.62
CA ALA A 89 -1.54 9.27 -4.64
C ALA A 89 -2.91 9.61 -4.03
N TRP A 90 -3.36 8.85 -3.03
CA TRP A 90 -4.60 9.14 -2.32
C TRP A 90 -4.61 10.55 -1.70
N PHE A 91 -3.48 10.97 -1.10
CA PHE A 91 -3.38 12.28 -0.48
C PHE A 91 -3.39 13.41 -1.52
N GLU A 92 -2.73 13.22 -2.66
CA GLU A 92 -2.76 14.16 -3.79
C GLU A 92 -4.18 14.34 -4.33
N THR A 93 -4.95 13.26 -4.43
CA THR A 93 -6.37 13.33 -4.83
C THR A 93 -7.22 14.14 -3.84
N VAL A 94 -7.00 13.96 -2.53
CA VAL A 94 -7.72 14.75 -1.50
C VAL A 94 -7.33 16.23 -1.57
N LEU A 95 -6.07 16.54 -1.84
CA LEU A 95 -5.61 17.91 -2.04
C LEU A 95 -6.31 18.56 -3.26
N ALA A 96 -6.38 17.85 -4.38
CA ALA A 96 -7.07 18.31 -5.58
C ALA A 96 -8.57 18.56 -5.33
N MET A 97 -9.25 17.65 -4.60
CA MET A 97 -10.65 17.85 -4.22
C MET A 97 -10.84 19.09 -3.33
N ASN A 98 -9.91 19.36 -2.42
CA ASN A 98 -9.97 20.54 -1.58
C ASN A 98 -9.64 21.82 -2.35
N GLN A 99 -8.81 21.77 -3.40
CA GLN A 99 -8.60 22.91 -4.28
C GLN A 99 -9.88 23.36 -4.98
N ILE A 100 -10.75 22.42 -5.38
CA ILE A 100 -12.07 22.73 -5.94
C ILE A 100 -12.98 23.37 -4.88
N LYS A 101 -12.98 22.85 -3.64
CA LYS A 101 -13.75 23.44 -2.53
C LYS A 101 -13.29 24.85 -2.18
N ASP A 102 -11.98 25.06 -2.13
CA ASP A 102 -11.39 26.36 -1.81
C ASP A 102 -11.74 27.38 -2.91
N TYR A 103 -11.79 26.95 -4.18
CA TYR A 103 -12.31 27.77 -5.27
C TYR A 103 -13.76 28.19 -5.02
N TYR A 104 -14.68 27.26 -4.74
CA TYR A 104 -16.07 27.62 -4.46
C TYR A 104 -16.24 28.51 -3.22
N THR A 105 -15.44 28.30 -2.18
CA THR A 105 -15.45 29.12 -0.97
C THR A 105 -15.05 30.57 -1.24
N GLN A 106 -14.12 30.80 -2.19
CA GLN A 106 -13.70 32.16 -2.58
C GLN A 106 -14.72 32.87 -3.48
N TYR A 107 -15.40 32.13 -4.37
CA TYR A 107 -16.34 32.70 -5.32
C TYR A 107 -17.78 32.85 -4.78
N LEU A 108 -18.15 32.11 -3.73
CA LEU A 108 -19.48 32.15 -3.09
C LEU A 108 -19.35 32.43 -1.57
N PRO A 109 -18.82 33.60 -1.17
CA PRO A 109 -18.61 33.91 0.25
C PRO A 109 -19.93 34.05 1.03
N GLU A 110 -21.04 34.37 0.35
CA GLU A 110 -22.35 34.54 0.98
C GLU A 110 -22.96 33.23 1.50
N GLU A 111 -22.53 32.07 0.97
CA GLU A 111 -23.05 30.76 1.38
C GLU A 111 -22.29 30.14 2.56
N ALA A 112 -21.24 30.80 3.08
CA ALA A 112 -20.46 30.34 4.24
C ALA A 112 -20.02 28.85 4.14
N LEU A 113 -19.62 28.42 2.93
CA LEU A 113 -19.24 27.03 2.61
C LEU A 113 -18.04 26.53 3.42
N ASP A 114 -17.21 27.45 3.91
CA ASP A 114 -16.08 27.18 4.81
C ASP A 114 -16.53 26.51 6.12
N THR A 115 -17.72 26.83 6.63
CA THR A 115 -18.29 26.20 7.82
C THR A 115 -18.89 24.82 7.55
N ALA A 116 -19.28 24.54 6.30
CA ALA A 116 -19.86 23.26 5.90
C ALA A 116 -18.79 22.19 5.64
N PHE A 117 -17.61 22.59 5.16
CA PHE A 117 -16.55 21.65 4.82
C PHE A 117 -15.68 21.28 6.02
N MET A 118 -15.68 19.98 6.38
CA MET A 118 -14.82 19.45 7.43
C MET A 118 -13.32 19.62 7.12
N TRP A 119 -12.93 19.54 5.84
CA TRP A 119 -11.54 19.64 5.40
C TRP A 119 -11.39 20.61 4.23
N THR A 120 -10.46 21.55 4.38
CA THR A 120 -9.93 22.48 3.37
C THR A 120 -8.43 22.24 3.21
N ASN A 121 -7.74 22.94 2.31
CA ASN A 121 -6.28 22.82 2.23
C ASN A 121 -5.57 23.30 3.51
N ALA A 122 -6.19 24.20 4.28
CA ALA A 122 -5.64 24.69 5.55
C ALA A 122 -5.88 23.75 6.73
N SER A 123 -6.99 22.99 6.75
CA SER A 123 -7.39 22.11 7.86
C SER A 123 -7.12 20.61 7.59
N LEU A 124 -6.35 20.30 6.54
CA LEU A 124 -6.09 18.93 6.13
C LEU A 124 -5.30 18.15 7.20
N PRO A 125 -5.72 16.94 7.59
CA PRO A 125 -4.96 16.13 8.53
C PRO A 125 -3.58 15.76 7.97
N ALA A 126 -2.59 15.62 8.86
CA ALA A 126 -1.22 15.28 8.49
C ALA A 126 -1.15 14.00 7.64
N LYS A 127 -0.28 14.03 6.62
CA LYS A 127 -0.06 12.92 5.67
C LYS A 127 0.26 11.60 6.37
N PHE A 128 1.03 11.67 7.44
CA PHE A 128 1.41 10.55 8.28
C PHE A 128 0.58 10.52 9.57
N LYS A 129 -0.22 9.46 9.73
CA LYS A 129 -0.95 9.17 10.97
C LYS A 129 -0.46 7.83 11.51
N PRO A 130 0.35 7.81 12.60
CA PRO A 130 0.78 6.57 13.21
C PRO A 130 -0.45 5.80 13.70
N TRP A 131 -0.37 4.47 13.74
CA TRP A 131 -1.47 3.59 14.17
C TRP A 131 -2.75 3.66 13.33
N SER A 132 -2.71 4.28 12.15
CA SER A 132 -3.77 4.12 11.16
C SER A 132 -3.76 2.70 10.59
N ILE A 133 -4.91 2.21 10.10
CA ILE A 133 -5.01 0.91 9.42
C ILE A 133 -3.96 0.80 8.29
N SER A 134 -3.74 1.90 7.56
CA SER A 134 -2.74 2.00 6.51
C SER A 134 -1.31 1.77 7.00
N PHE A 135 -0.99 2.35 8.16
CA PHE A 135 0.31 2.18 8.80
C PHE A 135 0.49 0.74 9.27
N LEU A 136 -0.54 0.15 9.91
CA LEU A 136 -0.50 -1.22 10.39
C LEU A 136 -0.32 -2.25 9.25
N LEU A 137 -0.99 -2.06 8.12
CA LEU A 137 -0.79 -2.90 6.92
C LEU A 137 0.63 -2.81 6.38
N THR A 138 1.18 -1.60 6.32
CA THR A 138 2.56 -1.38 5.85
C THR A 138 3.58 -2.01 6.81
N LEU A 139 3.34 -1.87 8.13
CA LEU A 139 4.15 -2.48 9.18
C LEU A 139 4.10 -4.02 9.10
N GLN A 140 2.93 -4.61 8.86
CA GLN A 140 2.78 -6.05 8.69
C GLN A 140 3.63 -6.57 7.52
N VAL A 141 3.58 -5.90 6.36
CA VAL A 141 4.42 -6.25 5.20
C VAL A 141 5.91 -6.11 5.54
N ALA A 142 6.30 -5.04 6.24
CA ALA A 142 7.69 -4.82 6.65
C ALA A 142 8.21 -5.93 7.58
N ILE A 143 7.40 -6.35 8.56
CA ILE A 143 7.74 -7.45 9.47
C ILE A 143 7.91 -8.75 8.69
N ILE A 144 6.95 -9.09 7.83
CA ILE A 144 7.01 -10.32 7.03
C ILE A 144 8.24 -10.32 6.12
N GLY A 145 8.52 -9.21 5.44
CA GLY A 145 9.71 -9.06 4.59
C GLY A 145 11.03 -9.14 5.35
N GLY A 146 11.06 -8.67 6.60
CA GLY A 146 12.21 -8.80 7.50
C GLY A 146 12.43 -10.23 7.98
N VAL A 147 11.34 -10.93 8.35
CA VAL A 147 11.41 -12.34 8.76
C VAL A 147 11.89 -13.22 7.61
N THR A 148 11.39 -13.01 6.39
CA THR A 148 11.84 -13.77 5.22
C THR A 148 13.30 -13.50 4.89
N LEU A 149 13.78 -12.26 5.04
CA LEU A 149 15.21 -11.96 4.90
C LEU A 149 16.05 -12.69 5.94
N GLY A 150 15.62 -12.69 7.20
CA GLY A 150 16.28 -13.42 8.28
C GLY A 150 16.35 -14.92 7.99
N ALA A 151 15.25 -15.51 7.50
CA ALA A 151 15.22 -16.92 7.08
C ALA A 151 16.22 -17.20 5.95
N ALA A 152 16.32 -16.33 4.94
CA ALA A 152 17.30 -16.47 3.86
C ALA A 152 18.74 -16.54 4.39
N LEU A 153 19.10 -15.70 5.37
CA LEU A 153 20.43 -15.69 5.97
C LEU A 153 20.71 -16.96 6.77
N VAL A 154 19.73 -17.47 7.52
CA VAL A 154 19.87 -18.74 8.26
C VAL A 154 20.12 -19.90 7.29
N PHE A 155 19.34 -19.99 6.22
CA PHE A 155 19.53 -21.03 5.21
C PHE A 155 20.85 -20.89 4.44
N ALA A 156 21.34 -19.67 4.22
CA ALA A 156 22.65 -19.43 3.60
C ALA A 156 23.81 -19.86 4.51
N GLY A 157 23.71 -19.64 5.82
CA GLY A 157 24.66 -20.17 6.81
C GLY A 157 24.69 -21.71 6.79
N SER A 158 23.52 -22.34 6.85
CA SER A 158 23.40 -23.81 6.78
C SER A 158 23.94 -24.39 5.47
N ALA A 159 23.76 -23.71 4.34
CA ALA A 159 24.29 -24.13 3.04
C ALA A 159 25.83 -24.07 2.96
N THR A 160 26.44 -23.15 3.72
CA THR A 160 27.91 -22.95 3.73
C THR A 160 28.60 -23.70 4.88
N GLY A 161 27.85 -24.42 5.72
CA GLY A 161 28.37 -25.13 6.89
C GLY A 161 28.72 -24.23 8.07
N ILE A 162 28.37 -22.94 8.01
CA ILE A 162 28.52 -21.98 9.10
C ILE A 162 27.22 -22.02 9.92
N SER A 163 27.25 -22.72 11.05
CA SER A 163 26.11 -22.71 11.98
C SER A 163 25.98 -21.32 12.61
N LEU A 164 24.99 -20.54 12.18
CA LEU A 164 24.61 -19.27 12.79
C LEU A 164 23.71 -19.45 14.02
N TRP A 165 23.37 -20.69 14.38
CA TRP A 165 22.63 -21.05 15.60
C TRP A 165 23.59 -21.76 16.57
N PRO A 166 23.56 -21.45 17.88
CA PRO A 166 24.29 -22.21 18.89
C PRO A 166 23.74 -23.64 19.06
#